data_AF-A0A377XGZ7-F1
#
_entry.id   AF-A0A377XGZ7-F1
#
_cell.length_a   1.000
_cell.length_b   1.000
_cell.length_c   1.000
_cell.angle_alpha   90.00
_cell.angle_beta   90.00
_cell.angle_gamma   90.00
#
_symmetry.space_group_name_H-M   'P 1'
#
loop_
_entity.id
_entity.type
_entity.pdbx_description
1 polymer ?
#
loop_
_entity_poly.entity_id
_entity_poly.type
_entity_poly.pdbx_seq_one_letter_code
_entity_poly.pdbx_strand_id
1 'polypeptide(L)'
;MAVSWIQPSFSGGEIAPSLYGRIDMAKYQVALRKCDNFIVRQYGGVENRPGTQFIAAAKYPDRKCRLIPFQFSTVQTYALEFGHNYMRVIKDGGLVLTTGDVIYELATPYTENDVFGLKFTQSADVMTIVHPSYPPKELRRYAHDNWQIVDVQTTNGPFEDINVDESKTVWASAPTGTITLTSSSAIFGAEQVGKLFYLEQPAVDSVPVWETSKSTSIEDIRRADSNYYRANTAGKTGTLRPSHTEGMAWDGWGGTGDDDTGVQWEYLHSGFGIVRITAVAGDGLTATADVVSRIPENVVGADKASYKWAR
;
A
#
# COMPACT_ATOMS: atom_id res chain seq x y z
N MET A 1 25.51 54.04 35.52
CA MET A 1 24.15 53.57 35.87
C MET A 1 23.80 52.42 34.94
N ALA A 2 23.48 51.25 35.48
CA ALA A 2 22.89 50.19 34.66
C ALA A 2 21.42 50.57 34.39
N VAL A 3 21.09 50.88 33.14
CA VAL A 3 19.71 51.13 32.74
C VAL A 3 19.05 49.77 32.54
N SER A 4 18.17 49.40 33.47
CA SER A 4 17.33 48.21 33.33
C SER A 4 16.09 48.57 32.53
N TRP A 5 16.04 48.14 31.27
CA TRP A 5 14.83 48.26 30.45
C TRP A 5 13.84 47.19 30.90
N ILE A 6 12.59 47.58 31.17
CA ILE A 6 11.54 46.63 31.52
C ILE A 6 11.19 45.86 30.24
N GLN A 7 11.41 44.55 30.24
CA GLN A 7 10.90 43.64 29.20
C GLN A 7 9.58 43.05 29.70
N PRO A 8 8.42 43.54 29.21
CA PRO A 8 7.13 43.19 29.79
C PRO A 8 6.66 41.78 29.43
N SER A 9 7.21 41.18 28.37
CA SER A 9 6.81 39.88 27.84
C SER A 9 7.89 39.28 26.95
N PHE A 10 7.83 37.96 26.78
CA PHE A 10 8.62 37.17 25.84
C PHE A 10 7.77 36.48 24.77
N SER A 11 6.47 36.80 24.70
CA SER A 11 5.49 36.20 23.79
C SER A 11 5.83 36.33 22.30
N GLY A 12 6.78 37.21 21.94
CA GLY A 12 7.29 37.38 20.59
C GLY A 12 8.17 36.24 20.08
N GLY A 13 8.65 35.35 20.96
CA GLY A 13 9.52 34.24 20.59
C GLY A 13 10.94 34.68 20.23
N GLU A 14 11.72 33.75 19.67
CA GLU A 14 13.03 34.10 19.09
C GLU A 14 12.84 34.82 17.75
N ILE A 15 13.40 36.03 17.64
CA ILE A 15 13.38 36.79 16.38
C ILE A 15 14.54 36.41 15.46
N ALA A 16 14.28 36.45 14.15
CA ALA A 16 15.28 36.20 13.13
C ALA A 16 16.44 37.22 13.20
N PRO A 17 17.68 36.83 12.84
CA PRO A 17 18.85 37.73 12.89
C PRO A 17 18.71 39.05 12.13
N SER A 18 17.95 39.07 11.03
CA SER A 18 17.68 40.28 10.24
C SER A 18 16.82 41.32 10.97
N LEU A 19 16.11 40.92 12.03
CA LEU A 19 15.22 41.76 12.82
C LEU A 19 15.90 42.33 14.07
N TYR A 20 17.17 41.99 14.33
CA TYR A 20 17.91 42.44 15.53
C TYR A 20 18.07 43.96 15.63
N GLY A 21 18.01 44.69 14.51
CA GLY A 21 18.07 46.16 14.50
C GLY A 21 16.71 46.85 14.46
N ARG A 22 15.61 46.10 14.31
CA ARG A 22 14.26 46.65 14.08
C ARG A 22 13.56 46.98 15.39
N ILE A 23 14.17 47.89 16.15
CA ILE A 23 13.65 48.38 17.45
C ILE A 23 12.29 49.09 17.33
N ASP A 24 11.94 49.52 16.12
CA ASP A 24 10.68 50.18 15.77
C ASP A 24 9.48 49.22 15.73
N MET A 25 9.74 47.92 15.55
CA MET A 25 8.67 46.93 15.50
C MET A 25 8.12 46.65 16.89
N ALA A 26 6.79 46.75 17.04
CA ALA A 26 6.12 46.42 18.31
C ALA A 26 6.49 45.01 18.82
N LYS A 27 6.71 44.05 17.92
CA LYS A 27 7.09 42.67 18.27
C LYS A 27 8.52 42.57 18.83
N TYR A 28 9.41 43.51 18.50
CA TYR A 28 10.79 43.56 19.02
C TYR A 28 10.80 43.73 20.55
N GLN A 29 9.87 44.53 21.08
CA GLN A 29 9.76 44.82 22.52
C GLN A 29 9.27 43.64 23.36
N VAL A 30 8.79 42.56 22.74
CA VAL A 30 8.28 41.37 23.44
C VAL A 30 8.97 40.09 22.98
N ALA A 31 10.05 40.20 22.21
CA ALA A 31 10.78 39.09 21.63
C ALA A 31 12.12 38.86 22.33
N LEU A 32 12.72 37.71 22.05
CA LEU A 32 14.04 37.32 22.49
C LEU A 32 14.98 37.29 21.29
N ARG A 33 16.20 37.80 21.47
CA ARG A 33 17.26 37.63 20.47
C ARG A 33 17.64 36.16 20.30
N LYS A 34 17.59 35.40 21.40
CA LYS A 34 17.97 33.98 21.49
C LYS A 34 17.17 33.30 22.60
N CYS A 35 16.61 32.13 22.34
CA CYS A 35 15.73 31.40 23.25
C CYS A 35 16.04 29.88 23.21
N ASP A 36 17.17 29.46 23.80
CA ASP A 36 17.59 28.05 23.81
C ASP A 36 16.96 27.29 25.00
N ASN A 37 16.45 26.07 24.77
CA ASN A 37 15.92 25.19 25.82
C ASN A 37 14.79 25.79 26.66
N PHE A 38 14.01 26.68 26.08
CA PHE A 38 12.85 27.31 26.71
C PHE A 38 11.59 27.16 25.85
N ILE A 39 10.43 27.16 26.50
CA ILE A 39 9.11 27.24 25.87
C ILE A 39 8.50 28.60 26.25
N VAL A 40 8.24 29.42 25.23
CA VAL A 40 7.54 30.69 25.41
C VAL A 40 6.06 30.41 25.66
N ARG A 41 5.53 30.91 26.78
CA ARG A 41 4.11 30.82 27.12
C ARG A 41 3.35 31.92 26.40
N GLN A 42 2.10 31.61 26.03
CA GLN A 42 1.21 32.58 25.39
C GLN A 42 0.98 33.83 26.25
N TYR A 43 1.04 33.70 27.58
CA TYR A 43 0.88 34.79 28.55
C TYR A 43 2.15 35.63 28.76
N GLY A 44 3.20 35.43 27.97
CA GLY A 44 4.39 36.27 27.97
C GLY A 44 5.54 35.81 28.87
N GLY A 45 5.30 34.82 29.73
CA GLY A 45 6.36 34.14 30.48
C GLY A 45 7.17 33.17 29.61
N VAL A 46 8.27 32.68 30.17
CA VAL A 46 9.11 31.63 29.57
C VAL A 46 9.36 30.57 30.62
N GLU A 47 9.28 29.30 30.22
CA GLU A 47 9.55 28.17 31.10
C GLU A 47 10.60 27.26 30.48
N ASN A 48 11.39 26.58 31.31
CA ASN A 48 12.37 25.61 30.82
C ASN A 48 11.67 24.54 29.99
N ARG A 49 12.27 24.14 28.86
CA ARG A 49 11.83 22.98 28.09
C ARG A 49 11.86 21.75 29.02
N PRO A 50 10.80 20.93 29.04
CA PRO A 50 10.83 19.67 29.77
C PRO A 50 12.07 18.85 29.40
N GLY A 51 12.73 18.30 30.42
CA GLY A 51 13.90 17.46 30.23
C GLY A 51 13.57 16.18 29.45
N THR A 52 14.62 15.44 29.09
CA THR A 52 14.47 14.08 28.56
C THR A 52 14.54 13.09 29.72
N GLN A 53 13.74 12.02 29.65
CA GLN A 53 13.84 10.91 30.58
C GLN A 53 14.71 9.81 29.94
N PHE A 54 15.67 9.29 30.69
CA PHE A 54 16.41 8.10 30.28
C PHE A 54 15.51 6.86 30.45
N ILE A 55 15.24 6.16 29.35
CA ILE A 55 14.41 4.95 29.36
C ILE A 55 15.29 3.70 29.38
N ALA A 56 16.16 3.56 28.37
CA ALA A 56 17.08 2.44 28.24
C ALA A 56 18.25 2.81 27.34
N ALA A 57 19.34 2.04 27.44
CA ALA A 57 20.41 2.05 26.45
C ALA A 57 19.98 1.29 25.19
N ALA A 58 20.52 1.69 24.03
CA ALA A 58 20.38 0.91 22.80
C ALA A 58 20.92 -0.51 22.99
N LYS A 59 20.36 -1.49 22.27
CA LYS A 59 20.80 -2.89 22.38
C LYS A 59 22.30 -3.07 22.23
N TYR A 60 22.85 -2.47 21.17
CA TYR A 60 24.26 -2.55 20.82
C TYR A 60 24.88 -1.18 21.07
N PRO A 61 25.75 -1.04 22.09
CA PRO A 61 26.35 0.25 22.44
C PRO A 61 27.36 0.73 21.40
N ASP A 62 27.88 -0.18 20.58
CA ASP A 62 28.89 0.03 19.55
C ASP A 62 28.30 0.23 18.14
N ARG A 63 26.96 0.17 18.00
CA ARG A 63 26.29 0.24 16.69
C ARG A 63 25.24 1.33 16.65
N LYS A 64 24.96 1.79 15.44
CA LYS A 64 23.96 2.83 15.22
C LYS A 64 22.54 2.26 15.29
N CYS A 65 21.64 2.99 15.93
CA CYS A 65 20.21 2.74 15.93
C CYS A 65 19.44 4.04 15.60
N ARG A 66 18.20 3.89 15.14
CA ARG A 66 17.29 5.00 14.82
C ARG A 66 15.96 4.79 15.51
N LEU A 67 15.44 5.86 16.13
CA LEU A 67 14.08 5.90 16.64
C LEU A 67 13.11 6.31 15.52
N ILE A 68 12.07 5.50 15.33
CA ILE A 68 10.98 5.75 14.39
C ILE A 68 9.67 5.88 15.18
N PRO A 69 8.94 7.00 15.07
CA PRO A 69 7.66 7.15 15.76
C PRO A 69 6.59 6.29 15.10
N PHE A 70 5.73 5.65 15.91
CA PHE A 70 4.54 4.95 15.44
C PHE A 70 3.35 5.36 16.30
N GLN A 71 2.26 5.79 15.68
CA GLN A 71 1.08 6.26 16.39
C GLN A 71 -0.17 5.52 15.93
N PHE A 72 -0.62 4.56 16.73
CA PHE A 72 -1.90 3.90 16.46
C PHE A 72 -3.09 4.82 16.77
N SER A 73 -3.04 5.52 17.90
CA SER A 73 -4.07 6.45 18.34
C SER A 73 -3.48 7.57 19.20
N THR A 74 -4.31 8.50 19.67
CA THR A 74 -3.89 9.55 20.62
C THR A 74 -3.47 8.98 21.98
N VAL A 75 -3.86 7.75 22.30
CA VAL A 75 -3.55 7.08 23.58
C VAL A 75 -2.40 6.07 23.43
N GLN A 76 -2.25 5.48 22.25
CA GLN A 76 -1.26 4.45 21.99
C GLN A 76 -0.22 4.93 20.98
N THR A 77 0.87 5.49 21.53
CA THR A 77 2.05 5.96 20.81
C THR A 77 3.26 5.12 21.19
N TYR A 78 4.15 4.92 20.23
CA TYR A 78 5.35 4.09 20.38
C TYR A 78 6.56 4.78 19.78
N ALA A 79 7.72 4.57 20.40
CA ALA A 79 9.01 4.81 19.77
C ALA A 79 9.63 3.45 19.42
N LEU A 80 9.87 3.23 18.13
CA LEU A 80 10.45 2.00 17.61
C LEU A 80 11.96 2.18 17.44
N GLU A 81 12.76 1.41 18.16
CA GLU A 81 14.22 1.41 18.03
C GLU A 81 14.63 0.41 16.96
N PHE A 82 14.93 0.90 15.76
CA PHE A 82 15.52 0.10 14.69
C PHE A 82 17.05 0.12 14.81
N GLY A 83 17.67 -1.05 14.95
CA GLY A 83 19.12 -1.21 14.93
C GLY A 83 19.54 -2.34 14.00
N HIS A 84 20.79 -2.79 14.13
CA HIS A 84 21.36 -3.82 13.26
C HIS A 84 20.61 -5.16 13.36
N ASN A 85 19.74 -5.43 12.38
CA ASN A 85 18.87 -6.59 12.25
C ASN A 85 17.85 -6.81 13.37
N TYR A 86 17.44 -5.74 14.07
CA TYR A 86 16.39 -5.82 15.09
C TYR A 86 15.52 -4.57 15.16
N MET A 87 14.38 -4.72 15.81
CA MET A 87 13.52 -3.65 16.29
C MET A 87 13.10 -3.92 17.73
N ARG A 88 13.15 -2.90 18.59
CA ARG A 88 12.53 -2.88 19.92
C ARG A 88 11.40 -1.88 19.99
N VAL A 89 10.46 -2.09 20.91
CA VAL A 89 9.28 -1.24 21.08
C VAL A 89 9.34 -0.55 22.45
N ILE A 90 9.22 0.77 22.44
CA ILE A 90 9.17 1.61 23.64
C ILE A 90 7.77 2.23 23.73
N LYS A 91 7.12 2.08 24.88
CA LYS A 91 5.78 2.61 25.18
C LYS A 91 5.73 3.10 26.62
N ASP A 92 5.02 4.20 26.88
CA ASP A 92 4.77 4.74 28.23
C ASP A 92 6.03 4.92 29.10
N GLY A 93 7.16 5.26 28.48
CA GLY A 93 8.43 5.43 29.19
C GLY A 93 9.12 4.12 29.60
N GLY A 94 8.80 3.00 28.96
CA GLY A 94 9.47 1.71 29.18
C GLY A 94 9.63 0.90 27.89
N LEU A 95 10.57 -0.07 27.92
CA LEU A 95 10.64 -1.11 26.89
C LEU A 95 9.48 -2.07 27.08
N VAL A 96 8.81 -2.43 25.99
CA VAL A 96 7.75 -3.44 26.01
C VAL A 96 8.38 -4.80 26.30
N LEU A 97 7.73 -5.55 27.20
CA LEU A 97 8.12 -6.90 27.59
C LEU A 97 7.15 -7.92 27.01
N THR A 98 7.64 -9.14 26.81
CA THR A 98 6.84 -10.33 26.51
C THR A 98 6.25 -10.92 27.80
N THR A 99 5.39 -11.94 27.69
CA THR A 99 4.76 -12.63 28.83
C THR A 99 5.76 -13.25 29.83
N GLY A 100 7.05 -13.33 29.50
CA GLY A 100 8.13 -13.82 30.38
C GLY A 100 9.03 -12.74 30.96
N ASP A 101 8.60 -11.47 30.98
CA ASP A 101 9.40 -10.30 31.41
C ASP A 101 10.72 -10.10 30.63
N VAL A 102 10.78 -10.64 29.40
CA VAL A 102 11.90 -10.44 28.48
C VAL A 102 11.55 -9.30 27.52
N ILE A 103 12.51 -8.43 27.23
CA ILE A 103 12.36 -7.32 26.27
C ILE A 103 11.88 -7.88 24.92
N TYR A 104 10.78 -7.33 24.42
CA TYR A 104 10.27 -7.69 23.11
C TYR A 104 11.20 -7.21 21.99
N GLU A 105 11.58 -8.13 21.12
CA GLU A 105 12.43 -7.87 19.97
C GLU A 105 11.84 -8.52 18.71
N LEU A 106 11.81 -7.76 17.62
CA LEU A 106 11.45 -8.24 16.30
C LEU A 106 12.71 -8.27 15.43
N ALA A 107 12.96 -9.40 14.77
CA ALA A 107 14.03 -9.48 13.77
C ALA A 107 13.68 -8.62 12.56
N THR A 108 14.64 -7.81 12.08
CA THR A 108 14.48 -7.00 10.87
C THR A 108 15.63 -7.27 9.90
N PRO A 109 15.47 -7.01 8.60
CA PRO A 109 16.52 -7.26 7.62
C PRO A 109 17.50 -6.10 7.46
N TYR A 110 17.31 -4.99 8.19
CA TYR A 110 18.04 -3.75 7.99
C TYR A 110 19.33 -3.72 8.80
N THR A 111 20.45 -3.40 8.16
CA THR A 111 21.72 -3.21 8.87
C THR A 111 21.82 -1.81 9.46
N GLU A 112 22.79 -1.59 10.36
CA GLU A 112 23.05 -0.26 10.95
C GLU A 112 23.37 0.85 9.93
N ASN A 113 23.85 0.48 8.74
CA ASN A 113 24.11 1.45 7.67
C ASN A 113 22.83 1.86 6.95
N ASP A 114 21.80 1.02 6.98
CA ASP A 114 20.56 1.20 6.22
C ASP A 114 19.45 1.86 7.06
N VAL A 115 19.47 1.71 8.39
CA VAL A 115 18.39 2.21 9.27
C VAL A 115 18.12 3.72 9.13
N PHE A 116 19.14 4.53 8.81
CA PHE A 116 18.97 5.97 8.54
C PHE A 116 18.46 6.27 7.13
N GLY A 117 18.65 5.35 6.18
CA GLY A 117 18.12 5.43 4.83
C GLY A 117 16.63 5.10 4.73
N LEU A 118 16.06 4.39 5.72
CA LEU A 118 14.66 3.98 5.72
C LEU A 118 13.73 5.18 5.56
N LYS A 119 12.84 5.09 4.56
CA LYS A 119 11.68 5.97 4.41
C LYS A 119 10.45 5.18 4.78
N PHE A 120 9.47 5.84 5.38
CA PHE A 120 8.27 5.17 5.85
C PHE A 120 7.06 6.10 5.79
N THR A 121 5.90 5.50 5.65
CA THR A 121 4.59 6.12 5.85
C THR A 121 3.73 5.17 6.66
N GLN A 122 2.82 5.71 7.46
CA GLN A 122 1.99 4.93 8.36
C GLN A 122 0.52 5.22 8.09
N SER A 123 -0.29 4.17 8.08
CA SER A 123 -1.75 4.23 8.07
C SER A 123 -2.28 3.28 9.15
N ALA A 124 -2.84 3.85 10.22
CA ALA A 124 -3.34 3.10 11.38
C ALA A 124 -2.32 2.07 11.90
N ASP A 125 -2.64 0.77 11.90
CA ASP A 125 -1.78 -0.29 12.42
C ASP A 125 -0.66 -0.76 11.47
N VAL A 126 -0.58 -0.19 10.26
CA VAL A 126 0.37 -0.61 9.23
C VAL A 126 1.32 0.53 8.87
N MET A 127 2.62 0.26 8.98
CA MET A 127 3.67 1.14 8.49
C MET A 127 4.38 0.51 7.30
N THR A 128 4.32 1.17 6.14
CA THR A 128 5.07 0.76 4.96
C THR A 128 6.47 1.37 5.03
N ILE A 129 7.49 0.54 4.93
CA ILE A 129 8.91 0.90 5.01
C ILE A 129 9.57 0.57 3.66
N VAL A 130 10.33 1.53 3.12
CA VAL A 130 11.06 1.38 1.86
C VAL A 130 12.52 1.78 1.99
N HIS A 131 13.38 1.10 1.25
CA HIS A 131 14.80 1.37 1.12
C HIS A 131 15.28 0.92 -0.28
N PRO A 132 16.21 1.62 -0.95
CA PRO A 132 16.67 1.24 -2.30
C PRO A 132 17.21 -0.20 -2.41
N SER A 133 17.84 -0.70 -1.35
CA SER A 133 18.47 -2.03 -1.33
C SER A 133 17.58 -3.17 -0.83
N TYR A 134 16.34 -2.88 -0.40
CA TYR A 134 15.44 -3.89 0.17
C TYR A 134 14.07 -3.82 -0.52
N PRO A 135 13.37 -4.96 -0.69
CA PRO A 135 11.98 -4.91 -1.11
C PRO A 135 11.14 -4.12 -0.08
N PRO A 136 10.09 -3.40 -0.52
CA PRO A 136 9.15 -2.74 0.38
C PRO A 136 8.56 -3.70 1.41
N LYS A 137 8.49 -3.28 2.68
CA LYS A 137 7.97 -4.08 3.79
C LYS A 137 6.84 -3.36 4.51
N GLU A 138 5.94 -4.13 5.09
CA GLU A 138 4.92 -3.66 6.01
C GLU A 138 5.25 -4.12 7.42
N LEU A 139 5.38 -3.17 8.33
CA LEU A 139 5.37 -3.41 9.76
C LEU A 139 3.92 -3.31 10.25
N ARG A 140 3.37 -4.43 10.71
CA ARG A 140 1.98 -4.55 11.18
C ARG A 140 1.97 -4.74 12.69
N ARG A 141 1.15 -3.95 13.37
CA ARG A 141 0.94 -4.04 14.82
C ARG A 141 -0.32 -4.85 15.13
N TYR A 142 -0.19 -5.85 16.00
CA TYR A 142 -1.32 -6.64 16.51
C TYR A 142 -1.53 -6.46 18.01
N ALA A 143 -0.46 -6.20 18.76
CA ALA A 143 -0.50 -5.87 20.20
C ALA A 143 0.68 -4.96 20.58
N HIS A 144 0.94 -4.78 21.87
CA HIS A 144 2.15 -4.07 22.32
C HIS A 144 3.41 -4.88 22.03
N ASP A 145 3.33 -6.19 22.25
CA ASP A 145 4.38 -7.22 22.14
C ASP A 145 4.12 -8.19 20.98
N ASN A 146 3.27 -7.82 20.02
CA ASN A 146 3.01 -8.61 18.82
C ASN A 146 3.04 -7.71 17.59
N TRP A 147 4.15 -7.82 16.86
CA TRP A 147 4.42 -7.08 15.63
C TRP A 147 4.95 -8.04 14.58
N GLN A 148 4.63 -7.77 13.33
CA GLN A 148 5.13 -8.55 12.19
C GLN A 148 5.70 -7.63 11.14
N ILE A 149 6.83 -8.02 10.56
CA ILE A 149 7.38 -7.39 9.37
C ILE A 149 7.23 -8.37 8.20
N VAL A 150 6.48 -7.97 7.20
CA VAL A 150 6.17 -8.79 6.02
C VAL A 150 6.47 -8.03 4.75
N ASP A 151 6.66 -8.73 3.63
CA ASP A 151 6.82 -8.07 2.34
C ASP A 151 5.49 -7.49 1.86
N VAL A 152 5.54 -6.27 1.31
CA VAL A 152 4.36 -5.62 0.71
C VAL A 152 3.84 -6.51 -0.42
N GLN A 153 2.55 -6.84 -0.37
CA GLN A 153 1.88 -7.61 -1.42
C GLN A 153 1.21 -6.65 -2.39
N THR A 154 1.70 -6.61 -3.62
CA THR A 154 1.05 -5.85 -4.67
C THR A 154 -0.07 -6.64 -5.34
N THR A 155 -1.14 -5.95 -5.73
CA THR A 155 -2.32 -6.54 -6.39
C THR A 155 -2.50 -6.08 -7.83
N ASN A 156 -1.98 -4.90 -8.20
CA ASN A 156 -2.21 -4.30 -9.52
C ASN A 156 -0.95 -3.63 -10.10
N GLY A 157 0.18 -4.33 -10.06
CA GLY A 157 1.48 -3.84 -10.53
C GLY A 157 2.42 -3.46 -9.39
N PRO A 158 3.60 -2.88 -9.66
CA PRO A 158 4.05 -2.38 -10.96
C PRO A 158 4.30 -3.50 -11.97
N PHE A 159 4.13 -3.19 -13.24
CA PHE A 159 4.45 -4.06 -14.37
C PHE A 159 5.51 -3.40 -15.24
N GLU A 160 6.27 -4.21 -15.98
CA GLU A 160 7.08 -3.71 -17.11
C GLU A 160 6.21 -3.18 -18.25
N ASP A 161 6.85 -2.60 -19.28
CA ASP A 161 6.13 -2.19 -20.49
C ASP A 161 5.45 -3.40 -21.15
N ILE A 162 4.23 -3.20 -21.62
CA ILE A 162 3.47 -4.25 -22.32
C ILE A 162 4.26 -4.69 -23.56
N ASN A 163 4.36 -6.00 -23.73
CA ASN A 163 4.99 -6.59 -24.91
C ASN A 163 4.27 -6.17 -26.20
N VAL A 164 5.07 -5.68 -27.15
CA VAL A 164 4.62 -5.27 -28.50
C VAL A 164 5.03 -6.27 -29.59
N ASP A 165 5.82 -7.29 -29.24
CA ASP A 165 6.26 -8.31 -30.17
C ASP A 165 5.19 -9.38 -30.34
N GLU A 166 4.46 -9.32 -31.46
CA GLU A 166 3.35 -10.22 -31.78
C GLU A 166 3.75 -11.70 -31.89
N SER A 167 5.04 -12.01 -32.08
CA SER A 167 5.53 -13.39 -32.16
C SER A 167 5.62 -14.08 -30.79
N LYS A 168 5.66 -13.29 -29.71
CA LYS A 168 5.78 -13.79 -28.33
C LYS A 168 4.43 -13.77 -27.66
N THR A 169 3.75 -14.91 -27.69
CA THR A 169 2.40 -15.05 -27.15
C THR A 169 2.41 -15.85 -25.86
N VAL A 170 1.41 -15.61 -25.02
CA VAL A 170 1.18 -16.28 -23.75
C VAL A 170 -0.29 -16.66 -23.63
N TRP A 171 -0.57 -17.83 -23.04
CA TRP A 171 -1.91 -18.25 -22.66
C TRP A 171 -1.91 -18.88 -21.27
N ALA A 172 -3.09 -18.88 -20.65
CA ALA A 172 -3.34 -19.50 -19.36
C ALA A 172 -4.04 -20.86 -19.51
N SER A 173 -3.88 -21.73 -18.52
CA SER A 173 -4.59 -23.02 -18.47
C SER A 173 -6.03 -22.92 -17.97
N ALA A 174 -6.35 -21.91 -17.15
CA ALA A 174 -7.69 -21.70 -16.57
C ALA A 174 -7.89 -20.22 -16.17
N PRO A 175 -9.14 -19.75 -15.94
CA PRO A 175 -9.44 -18.36 -15.58
C PRO A 175 -9.19 -18.04 -14.08
N THR A 176 -9.18 -19.04 -13.20
CA THR A 176 -9.08 -18.88 -11.74
C THR A 176 -8.25 -20.00 -11.10
N GLY A 177 -7.83 -19.81 -9.85
CA GLY A 177 -7.07 -20.79 -9.07
C GLY A 177 -5.56 -20.76 -9.36
N THR A 178 -4.89 -21.88 -9.13
CA THR A 178 -3.50 -22.08 -9.55
C THR A 178 -3.48 -22.53 -11.00
N ILE A 179 -2.78 -21.79 -11.85
CA ILE A 179 -2.76 -21.96 -13.30
C ILE A 179 -1.34 -22.16 -13.80
N THR A 180 -1.23 -22.66 -15.04
CA THR A 180 0.01 -22.66 -15.80
C THR A 180 -0.08 -21.61 -16.90
N LEU A 181 0.85 -20.66 -16.88
CA LEU A 181 1.12 -19.79 -18.03
C LEU A 181 2.07 -20.53 -18.97
N THR A 182 1.76 -20.52 -20.26
CA THR A 182 2.64 -21.07 -21.30
C THR A 182 2.94 -19.99 -22.32
N SER A 183 4.20 -19.86 -22.72
CA SER A 183 4.66 -18.90 -23.71
C SER A 183 5.23 -19.59 -24.95
N SER A 184 5.13 -18.93 -26.11
CA SER A 184 5.79 -19.35 -27.35
C SER A 184 7.32 -19.15 -27.33
N SER A 185 7.87 -18.44 -26.34
CA SER A 185 9.30 -18.14 -26.21
C SER A 185 9.73 -18.17 -24.75
N ALA A 186 11.02 -18.39 -24.50
CA ALA A 186 11.56 -18.45 -23.14
C ALA A 186 11.57 -17.05 -22.50
N ILE A 187 10.45 -16.68 -21.87
CA ILE A 187 10.25 -15.36 -21.24
C ILE A 187 10.27 -15.43 -19.72
N PHE A 188 10.07 -16.61 -19.13
CA PHE A 188 10.04 -16.79 -17.70
C PHE A 188 11.43 -17.09 -17.16
N GLY A 189 11.92 -16.27 -16.22
CA GLY A 189 13.16 -16.49 -15.50
C GLY A 189 12.91 -16.68 -14.00
N ALA A 190 13.88 -17.26 -13.28
CA ALA A 190 13.76 -17.53 -11.85
C ALA A 190 13.52 -16.24 -11.01
N GLU A 191 13.93 -15.09 -11.52
CA GLU A 191 13.71 -13.76 -10.95
C GLU A 191 12.26 -13.28 -10.98
N GLN A 192 11.37 -14.00 -11.68
CA GLN A 192 9.93 -13.67 -11.77
C GLN A 192 9.10 -14.36 -10.70
N VAL A 193 9.67 -15.33 -9.96
CA VAL A 193 8.97 -15.96 -8.83
C VAL A 193 8.66 -14.91 -7.76
N GLY A 194 7.39 -14.82 -7.39
CA GLY A 194 6.82 -13.82 -6.48
C GLY A 194 6.33 -12.54 -7.14
N LYS A 195 6.63 -12.31 -8.43
CA LYS A 195 6.18 -11.12 -9.18
C LYS A 195 4.81 -11.34 -9.83
N LEU A 196 4.15 -10.24 -10.14
CA LEU A 196 2.87 -10.25 -10.85
C LEU A 196 3.12 -10.41 -12.35
N PHE A 197 2.18 -11.03 -13.05
CA PHE A 197 2.19 -11.14 -14.50
C PHE A 197 0.83 -10.70 -15.03
N TYR A 198 0.85 -9.75 -15.94
CA TYR A 198 -0.31 -9.17 -16.59
C TYR A 198 -0.56 -9.88 -17.92
N LEU A 199 -1.80 -10.29 -18.20
CA LEU A 199 -2.19 -10.90 -19.46
C LEU A 199 -3.52 -10.30 -19.95
N GLU A 200 -3.49 -9.66 -21.11
CA GLU A 200 -4.64 -9.04 -21.76
C GLU A 200 -5.14 -9.89 -22.92
N GLN A 201 -6.45 -9.91 -23.15
CA GLN A 201 -7.02 -10.60 -24.29
C GLN A 201 -6.69 -9.94 -25.63
N PRO A 202 -6.46 -10.73 -26.71
CA PRO A 202 -6.33 -10.19 -28.05
C PRO A 202 -7.72 -9.68 -28.44
N ALA A 203 -7.84 -8.36 -28.65
CA ALA A 203 -9.10 -7.61 -28.83
C ALA A 203 -10.32 -8.44 -29.27
N VAL A 204 -11.38 -8.47 -28.44
CA VAL A 204 -12.54 -9.33 -28.67
C VAL A 204 -13.81 -8.52 -28.94
N ASP A 205 -14.29 -8.63 -30.18
CA ASP A 205 -15.59 -8.14 -30.64
C ASP A 205 -16.68 -9.25 -30.65
N SER A 206 -16.42 -10.39 -30.00
CA SER A 206 -17.35 -11.53 -30.00
C SER A 206 -18.30 -11.56 -28.80
N VAL A 207 -18.05 -10.75 -27.76
CA VAL A 207 -18.94 -10.65 -26.60
C VAL A 207 -19.94 -9.51 -26.83
N PRO A 208 -21.26 -9.80 -26.87
CA PRO A 208 -22.26 -8.77 -27.10
C PRO A 208 -22.23 -7.68 -26.02
N VAL A 209 -22.45 -6.44 -26.44
CA VAL A 209 -22.56 -5.29 -25.53
C VAL A 209 -23.86 -5.40 -24.73
N TRP A 210 -23.84 -4.95 -23.48
CA TRP A 210 -25.05 -4.80 -22.69
C TRP A 210 -25.96 -3.73 -23.32
N GLU A 211 -27.22 -4.07 -23.50
CA GLU A 211 -28.27 -3.18 -24.00
C GLU A 211 -29.50 -3.31 -23.09
N THR A 212 -30.37 -2.30 -23.08
CA THR A 212 -31.62 -2.32 -22.29
C THR A 212 -32.66 -3.28 -22.88
N SER A 213 -33.50 -3.88 -22.02
CA SER A 213 -34.64 -4.72 -22.41
C SER A 213 -34.31 -5.94 -23.29
N LYS A 214 -33.10 -6.51 -23.15
CA LYS A 214 -32.69 -7.72 -23.86
C LYS A 214 -32.91 -8.96 -23.01
N SER A 215 -33.49 -9.99 -23.63
CA SER A 215 -33.56 -11.33 -23.05
C SER A 215 -32.15 -11.88 -22.84
N THR A 216 -31.88 -12.28 -21.60
CA THR A 216 -30.59 -12.75 -21.12
C THR A 216 -30.83 -14.02 -20.31
N SER A 217 -30.02 -15.04 -20.58
CA SER A 217 -30.03 -16.31 -19.83
C SER A 217 -29.00 -16.28 -18.71
N ILE A 218 -29.14 -17.17 -17.72
CA ILE A 218 -28.08 -17.37 -16.71
C ILE A 218 -26.80 -17.80 -17.43
N GLU A 219 -25.64 -17.35 -16.94
CA GLU A 219 -24.30 -17.50 -17.51
C GLU A 219 -24.03 -16.71 -18.81
N ASP A 220 -25.00 -15.96 -19.35
CA ASP A 220 -24.72 -15.08 -20.49
C ASP A 220 -23.71 -14.00 -20.09
N ILE A 221 -22.72 -13.78 -20.95
CA ILE A 221 -21.72 -12.74 -20.77
C ILE A 221 -22.08 -11.51 -21.62
N ARG A 222 -22.02 -10.33 -21.01
CA ARG A 222 -22.20 -9.04 -21.67
C ARG A 222 -21.07 -8.09 -21.32
N ARG A 223 -20.75 -7.22 -22.28
CA ARG A 223 -19.75 -6.16 -22.11
C ARG A 223 -20.41 -4.83 -21.80
N ALA A 224 -19.95 -4.16 -20.75
CA ALA A 224 -20.24 -2.75 -20.53
C ALA A 224 -18.91 -1.99 -20.39
N ASP A 225 -18.68 -1.06 -21.31
CA ASP A 225 -17.43 -0.34 -21.51
C ASP A 225 -16.24 -1.29 -21.74
N SER A 226 -15.32 -1.33 -20.77
CA SER A 226 -14.16 -2.24 -20.78
C SER A 226 -14.37 -3.47 -19.90
N ASN A 227 -15.52 -3.58 -19.22
CA ASN A 227 -15.81 -4.62 -18.25
C ASN A 227 -16.69 -5.72 -18.84
N TYR A 228 -16.46 -6.95 -18.37
CA TYR A 228 -17.18 -8.15 -18.74
C TYR A 228 -17.96 -8.63 -17.54
N TYR A 229 -19.25 -8.90 -17.74
CA TYR A 229 -20.17 -9.30 -16.70
C TYR A 229 -20.87 -10.59 -17.07
N ARG A 230 -21.11 -11.44 -16.07
CA ARG A 230 -21.91 -12.65 -16.19
C ARG A 230 -23.29 -12.45 -15.57
N ALA A 231 -24.33 -12.88 -16.27
CA ALA A 231 -25.68 -12.89 -15.74
C ALA A 231 -25.86 -14.04 -14.73
N ASN A 232 -26.20 -13.71 -13.49
CA ASN A 232 -26.55 -14.70 -12.45
C ASN A 232 -28.04 -15.01 -12.41
N THR A 233 -28.87 -14.17 -13.03
CA THR A 233 -30.31 -14.37 -13.17
C THR A 233 -30.70 -14.29 -14.64
N ALA A 234 -31.69 -15.08 -15.05
CA ALA A 234 -32.32 -14.91 -16.36
C ALA A 234 -33.38 -13.80 -16.30
N GLY A 235 -33.66 -13.16 -17.43
CA GLY A 235 -34.69 -12.14 -17.53
C GLY A 235 -34.43 -11.14 -18.65
N LYS A 236 -35.10 -9.98 -18.58
CA LYS A 236 -34.80 -8.83 -19.42
C LYS A 236 -33.90 -7.86 -18.67
N THR A 237 -32.84 -7.39 -19.32
CA THR A 237 -31.97 -6.35 -18.77
C THR A 237 -32.74 -5.09 -18.43
N GLY A 238 -32.39 -4.47 -17.29
CA GLY A 238 -32.98 -3.23 -16.82
C GLY A 238 -32.45 -2.00 -17.56
N THR A 239 -32.57 -0.84 -16.90
CA THR A 239 -32.19 0.47 -17.46
C THR A 239 -30.84 0.97 -16.94
N LEU A 240 -30.30 0.37 -15.88
CA LEU A 240 -29.05 0.79 -15.24
C LEU A 240 -27.90 -0.07 -15.74
N ARG A 241 -27.14 0.44 -16.71
CA ARG A 241 -25.95 -0.23 -17.22
C ARG A 241 -24.98 -0.61 -16.08
N PRO A 242 -24.51 -1.86 -16.00
CA PRO A 242 -23.52 -2.27 -15.00
C PRO A 242 -22.22 -1.46 -15.09
N SER A 243 -21.73 -1.00 -13.95
CA SER A 243 -20.48 -0.22 -13.83
C SER A 243 -19.60 -0.62 -12.64
N HIS A 244 -20.08 -1.54 -11.79
CA HIS A 244 -19.32 -2.03 -10.64
C HIS A 244 -18.11 -2.86 -11.10
N THR A 245 -17.04 -2.84 -10.31
CA THR A 245 -15.78 -3.54 -10.59
C THR A 245 -15.50 -4.68 -9.61
N GLU A 246 -16.48 -5.02 -8.78
CA GLU A 246 -16.40 -6.11 -7.81
C GLU A 246 -17.81 -6.62 -7.46
N GLY A 247 -17.90 -7.91 -7.13
CA GLY A 247 -19.14 -8.53 -6.66
C GLY A 247 -20.25 -8.56 -7.71
N MET A 248 -21.48 -8.38 -7.24
CA MET A 248 -22.70 -8.51 -8.03
C MET A 248 -23.62 -7.31 -7.81
N ALA A 249 -24.24 -6.81 -8.88
CA ALA A 249 -25.25 -5.76 -8.78
C ALA A 249 -26.39 -5.98 -9.78
N TRP A 250 -27.57 -5.52 -9.41
CA TRP A 250 -28.73 -5.51 -10.29
C TRP A 250 -28.67 -4.34 -11.28
N ASP A 251 -29.01 -4.59 -12.55
CA ASP A 251 -29.17 -3.54 -13.58
C ASP A 251 -30.60 -2.94 -13.61
N GLY A 252 -31.43 -3.30 -12.64
CA GLY A 252 -32.85 -2.92 -12.55
C GLY A 252 -33.46 -3.36 -11.21
N TRP A 253 -34.79 -3.39 -11.15
CA TRP A 253 -35.52 -3.72 -9.90
C TRP A 253 -35.48 -5.22 -9.56
N GLY A 254 -35.17 -6.07 -10.56
CA GLY A 254 -35.15 -7.53 -10.43
C GLY A 254 -36.56 -8.13 -10.27
N GLY A 255 -36.70 -9.45 -10.45
CA GLY A 255 -37.97 -10.16 -10.25
C GLY A 255 -38.26 -11.22 -11.30
N THR A 256 -39.45 -11.83 -11.21
CA THR A 256 -39.93 -12.90 -12.11
C THR A 256 -41.27 -12.58 -12.78
N GLY A 257 -41.82 -11.38 -12.55
CA GLY A 257 -43.03 -10.89 -13.21
C GLY A 257 -42.77 -10.46 -14.65
N ASP A 258 -43.84 -10.40 -15.46
CA ASP A 258 -43.75 -10.09 -16.90
C ASP A 258 -43.21 -8.67 -17.21
N ASP A 259 -43.38 -7.73 -16.28
CA ASP A 259 -42.90 -6.35 -16.35
C ASP A 259 -41.61 -6.09 -15.54
N ASP A 260 -41.12 -7.10 -14.81
CA ASP A 260 -39.90 -6.98 -14.03
C ASP A 260 -38.69 -6.94 -14.97
N THR A 261 -37.96 -5.83 -14.93
CA THR A 261 -36.72 -5.64 -15.68
C THR A 261 -35.56 -5.50 -14.71
N GLY A 262 -34.54 -6.34 -14.88
CA GLY A 262 -33.46 -6.47 -13.91
C GLY A 262 -32.80 -7.84 -13.98
N VAL A 263 -31.55 -7.86 -14.41
CA VAL A 263 -30.63 -9.00 -14.31
C VAL A 263 -29.57 -8.65 -13.27
N GLN A 264 -29.25 -9.61 -12.41
CA GLN A 264 -28.10 -9.49 -11.53
C GLN A 264 -26.84 -9.85 -12.30
N TRP A 265 -25.92 -8.91 -12.40
CA TRP A 265 -24.66 -9.04 -13.11
C TRP A 265 -23.52 -9.20 -12.11
N GLU A 266 -22.67 -10.20 -12.34
CA GLU A 266 -21.41 -10.39 -11.64
C GLU A 266 -20.26 -9.86 -12.47
N TYR A 267 -19.41 -9.04 -11.88
CA TYR A 267 -18.20 -8.58 -12.53
C TYR A 267 -17.19 -9.72 -12.70
N LEU A 268 -16.69 -9.92 -13.92
CA LEU A 268 -15.67 -10.92 -14.23
C LEU A 268 -14.27 -10.32 -14.32
N HIS A 269 -14.06 -9.39 -15.27
CA HIS A 269 -12.76 -8.78 -15.56
C HIS A 269 -12.90 -7.54 -16.46
N SER A 270 -11.85 -6.71 -16.56
CA SER A 270 -11.76 -5.53 -17.43
C SER A 270 -10.96 -5.80 -18.72
N GLY A 271 -11.08 -7.02 -19.26
CA GLY A 271 -10.35 -7.46 -20.46
C GLY A 271 -8.90 -7.91 -20.24
N PHE A 272 -8.41 -7.89 -19.01
CA PHE A 272 -7.13 -8.46 -18.60
C PHE A 272 -7.26 -9.21 -17.29
N GLY A 273 -6.29 -10.07 -16.99
CA GLY A 273 -6.14 -10.70 -15.70
C GLY A 273 -4.72 -10.58 -15.19
N ILE A 274 -4.55 -10.81 -13.90
CA ILE A 274 -3.27 -10.69 -13.20
C ILE A 274 -3.06 -11.95 -12.41
N VAL A 275 -1.87 -12.53 -12.52
CA VAL A 275 -1.46 -13.68 -11.72
C VAL A 275 -0.15 -13.38 -10.99
N ARG A 276 0.17 -14.18 -9.97
CA ARG A 276 1.46 -14.13 -9.29
C ARG A 276 2.21 -15.42 -9.56
N ILE A 277 3.40 -15.31 -10.14
CA ILE A 277 4.21 -16.50 -10.47
C ILE A 277 4.75 -17.12 -9.18
N THR A 278 4.54 -18.42 -8.99
CA THR A 278 5.01 -19.19 -7.83
C THR A 278 6.15 -20.14 -8.18
N ALA A 279 6.25 -20.57 -9.43
CA ALA A 279 7.35 -21.37 -9.94
C ALA A 279 7.56 -21.15 -11.44
N VAL A 280 8.80 -21.32 -11.91
CA VAL A 280 9.15 -21.23 -13.33
C VAL A 280 9.83 -22.52 -13.75
N ALA A 281 9.45 -23.06 -14.90
CA ALA A 281 10.08 -24.25 -15.46
C ALA A 281 11.49 -23.94 -15.99
N GLY A 282 12.37 -24.95 -16.00
CA GLY A 282 13.76 -24.78 -16.41
C GLY A 282 13.96 -24.41 -17.89
N ASP A 283 12.94 -24.57 -18.73
CA ASP A 283 12.95 -24.16 -20.14
C ASP A 283 12.57 -22.68 -20.36
N GLY A 284 12.06 -22.01 -19.31
CA GLY A 284 11.55 -20.62 -19.37
C GLY A 284 10.28 -20.45 -20.19
N LEU A 285 9.65 -21.54 -20.66
CA LEU A 285 8.44 -21.53 -21.49
C LEU A 285 7.17 -21.60 -20.65
N THR A 286 7.25 -22.15 -19.44
CA THR A 286 6.09 -22.29 -18.56
C THR A 286 6.35 -21.74 -17.16
N ALA A 287 5.30 -21.22 -16.55
CA ALA A 287 5.30 -20.76 -15.16
C ALA A 287 4.01 -21.18 -14.46
N THR A 288 4.13 -21.70 -13.24
CA THR A 288 3.00 -21.90 -12.33
C THR A 288 2.71 -20.57 -11.64
N ALA A 289 1.44 -20.19 -11.58
CA ALA A 289 1.03 -18.91 -11.00
C ALA A 289 -0.33 -19.02 -10.30
N ASP A 290 -0.53 -18.24 -9.25
CA ASP A 290 -1.82 -18.10 -8.59
C ASP A 290 -2.56 -16.86 -9.13
N VAL A 291 -3.83 -17.04 -9.49
CA VAL A 291 -4.65 -15.95 -10.04
C VAL A 291 -4.98 -14.91 -8.96
N VAL A 292 -4.61 -13.65 -9.20
CA VAL A 292 -4.91 -12.49 -8.34
C VAL A 292 -6.18 -11.78 -8.83
N SER A 293 -6.32 -11.63 -10.15
CA SER A 293 -7.52 -11.14 -10.83
C SER A 293 -7.88 -12.10 -11.95
N ARG A 294 -9.17 -12.44 -12.07
CA ARG A 294 -9.69 -13.45 -13.01
C ARG A 294 -9.12 -13.22 -14.41
N ILE A 295 -8.58 -14.30 -14.98
CA ILE A 295 -8.03 -14.28 -16.34
C ILE A 295 -9.18 -14.36 -17.35
N PRO A 296 -9.22 -13.50 -18.38
CA PRO A 296 -10.24 -13.55 -19.42
C PRO A 296 -10.28 -14.92 -20.11
N GLU A 297 -11.46 -15.45 -20.38
CA GLU A 297 -11.65 -16.73 -21.07
C GLU A 297 -11.07 -16.72 -22.50
N ASN A 298 -10.83 -15.52 -23.04
CA ASN A 298 -10.22 -15.28 -24.35
C ASN A 298 -8.70 -15.33 -24.36
N VAL A 299 -8.07 -15.71 -23.25
CA VAL A 299 -6.63 -16.07 -23.18
C VAL A 299 -6.40 -17.40 -22.50
N VAL A 300 -7.47 -18.18 -22.29
CA VAL A 300 -7.41 -19.53 -21.75
C VAL A 300 -7.37 -20.53 -22.91
N GLY A 301 -6.30 -21.31 -22.96
CA GLY A 301 -6.03 -22.28 -24.03
C GLY A 301 -5.10 -21.76 -25.14
N ALA A 302 -4.37 -22.69 -25.76
CA ALA A 302 -3.31 -22.37 -26.72
C ALA A 302 -3.80 -21.64 -27.98
N ASP A 303 -5.00 -21.94 -28.45
CA ASP A 303 -5.60 -21.30 -29.64
C ASP A 303 -5.97 -19.83 -29.43
N LYS A 304 -5.90 -19.35 -28.18
CA LYS A 304 -6.25 -17.98 -27.79
C LYS A 304 -5.07 -17.21 -27.21
N ALA A 305 -3.85 -17.60 -27.55
CA ALA A 305 -2.65 -16.97 -27.04
C ALA A 305 -2.60 -15.48 -27.41
N SER A 306 -2.19 -14.64 -26.44
CA SER A 306 -2.10 -13.19 -26.60
C SER A 306 -0.65 -12.73 -26.55
N TYR A 307 -0.28 -11.79 -27.42
CA TYR A 307 1.01 -11.11 -27.33
C TYR A 307 1.01 -9.95 -26.31
N LYS A 308 -0.17 -9.55 -25.82
CA LYS A 308 -0.31 -8.44 -24.87
C LYS A 308 -0.14 -8.95 -23.44
N TRP A 309 1.06 -8.86 -22.93
CA TRP A 309 1.41 -9.26 -21.58
C TRP A 309 2.50 -8.35 -21.00
N ALA A 310 2.63 -8.33 -19.67
CA ALA A 310 3.72 -7.65 -18.96
C ALA A 310 4.13 -8.45 -17.72
N ARG A 311 5.41 -8.34 -17.33
CA ARG A 311 6.02 -9.04 -16.19
C ARG A 311 6.09 -8.17 -14.95
#